data_AF-A0A416MGC8-F1
#
_entry.id   AF-A0A416MGC8-F1
#
_cell.length_a   1.000
_cell.length_b   1.000
_cell.length_c   1.000
_cell.angle_alpha   90.00
_cell.angle_beta   90.00
_cell.angle_gamma   90.00
#
_symmetry.space_group_name_H-M   'P 1'
#
loop_
_entity.id
_entity.type
_entity.pdbx_description
1 polymer ?
#
loop_
_entity_poly.entity_id
_entity_poly.type
_entity_poly.pdbx_seq_one_letter_code
_entity_poly.pdbx_strand_id
1 'polypeptide(L)'
;MANSIVFRYEEMTKCVASINEIAQKYKSAATQLQNDFDVAISEWEGDTSVKMKTFMDQAVMGFVGTDVPNLVSGLATLLQANIDQMQKADQTLSENVPTTLS
;
A
#
# COMPACT_ATOMS: atom_id res chain seq x y z
N MET A 1 1.63 -35.15 17.57
CA MET A 1 2.45 -33.92 17.53
C MET A 1 1.67 -32.90 16.71
N ALA A 2 0.96 -32.00 17.38
CA ALA A 2 0.31 -30.89 16.68
C ALA A 2 1.43 -30.01 16.10
N ASN A 3 1.43 -29.81 14.78
CA ASN A 3 2.25 -28.76 14.17
C ASN A 3 1.78 -27.45 14.81
N SER A 4 2.53 -26.92 15.77
CA SER A 4 2.26 -25.58 16.30
C SER A 4 2.38 -24.63 15.11
N ILE A 5 1.28 -24.04 14.67
CA ILE A 5 1.33 -22.97 13.69
C ILE A 5 2.09 -21.83 14.38
N VAL A 6 3.37 -21.67 14.06
CA VAL A 6 4.16 -20.54 14.56
C VAL A 6 3.85 -19.37 13.65
N PHE A 7 2.88 -18.55 14.04
CA PHE A 7 2.56 -17.33 13.33
C PHE A 7 3.72 -16.33 13.45
N ARG A 8 4.31 -15.94 12.32
CA ARG A 8 5.43 -14.98 12.26
C ARG A 8 4.93 -13.54 12.24
N TYR A 9 4.16 -13.15 13.27
CA TYR A 9 3.50 -11.84 13.31
C TYR A 9 4.45 -10.67 13.09
N GLU A 10 5.64 -10.71 13.68
CA GLU A 10 6.66 -9.68 13.51
C GLU A 10 7.10 -9.51 12.04
N GLU A 11 7.34 -10.62 11.33
CA GLU A 11 7.72 -10.59 9.92
C GLU A 11 6.58 -10.07 9.04
N MET A 12 5.33 -10.44 9.36
CA MET A 12 4.16 -9.96 8.64
C MET A 12 3.95 -8.45 8.84
N THR A 13 4.15 -7.93 10.07
CA THR A 13 4.12 -6.48 10.33
C THR A 13 5.24 -5.73 9.62
N LYS A 14 6.46 -6.30 9.57
CA LYS A 14 7.56 -5.74 8.76
C LYS A 14 7.19 -5.67 7.27
N CYS A 15 6.55 -6.71 6.75
CA CYS A 15 6.07 -6.73 5.37
C CYS A 15 5.03 -5.62 5.10
N VAL A 16 4.06 -5.42 6.00
CA VAL A 16 3.09 -4.30 5.92
C VAL A 16 3.82 -2.96 5.85
N ALA A 17 4.82 -2.75 6.71
CA ALA A 17 5.62 -1.51 6.70
C ALA A 17 6.37 -1.31 5.37
N SER A 18 7.01 -2.36 4.85
CA SER A 18 7.72 -2.30 3.57
C SER A 18 6.79 -2.01 2.37
N ILE A 19 5.60 -2.61 2.34
CA ILE A 19 4.60 -2.34 1.29
C ILE A 19 4.17 -0.88 1.34
N ASN A 20 3.90 -0.34 2.53
CA ASN A 20 3.56 1.08 2.70
C ASN A 20 4.70 2.01 2.26
N GLU A 21 5.95 1.67 2.57
CA GLU A 21 7.12 2.42 2.09
C GLU A 21 7.20 2.43 0.55
N ILE A 22 6.94 1.29 -0.09
CA ILE A 22 6.89 1.20 -1.56
C ILE A 22 5.76 2.08 -2.13
N ALA A 23 4.58 2.06 -1.52
CA ALA A 23 3.47 2.94 -1.94
C ALA A 23 3.87 4.42 -1.85
N GLN A 24 4.60 4.83 -0.81
CA GLN A 24 5.11 6.20 -0.69
C GLN A 24 6.15 6.52 -1.75
N LYS A 25 7.04 5.60 -2.08
CA LYS A 25 8.01 5.79 -3.18
C LYS A 25 7.33 6.04 -4.52
N TYR A 26 6.22 5.34 -4.82
CA TYR A 26 5.42 5.63 -6.01
C TYR A 26 4.83 7.04 -5.99
N LYS A 27 4.27 7.48 -4.85
CA LYS A 27 3.74 8.86 -4.72
C LYS A 27 4.82 9.90 -4.96
N SER A 28 6.00 9.74 -4.34
CA SER A 28 7.12 10.66 -4.53
C SER A 28 7.61 10.70 -5.97
N ALA A 29 7.73 9.54 -6.62
CA ALA A 29 8.13 9.47 -8.03
C ALA A 29 7.09 10.13 -8.96
N ALA A 30 5.80 9.94 -8.68
CA ALA A 30 4.73 10.60 -9.44
C ALA A 30 4.75 12.13 -9.26
N THR A 31 4.94 12.62 -8.03
CA THR A 31 5.12 14.06 -7.77
C THR A 31 6.32 14.62 -8.54
N GLN A 32 7.45 13.89 -8.55
CA GLN A 32 8.62 14.33 -9.31
C GLN A 32 8.33 14.38 -10.82
N LEU A 33 7.67 13.36 -11.37
CA LEU A 33 7.25 13.34 -12.77
C LEU A 33 6.37 14.55 -13.13
N GLN A 34 5.39 14.88 -12.28
CA GLN A 34 4.51 16.03 -12.53
C GLN A 34 5.31 17.34 -12.53
N ASN A 35 6.21 17.52 -11.56
CA ASN A 35 7.06 18.71 -11.48
C ASN A 35 7.97 18.84 -12.71
N ASP A 36 8.64 17.76 -13.10
CA ASP A 36 9.54 17.75 -14.25
C ASP A 36 8.76 18.03 -15.54
N PHE A 37 7.55 17.49 -15.66
CA PHE A 37 6.68 17.75 -16.79
C PHE A 37 6.23 19.21 -16.84
N ASP A 38 5.77 19.78 -15.73
CA ASP A 38 5.32 21.18 -15.67
C ASP A 38 6.46 22.15 -16.03
N VAL A 39 7.71 21.83 -15.66
CA VAL A 39 8.90 22.57 -16.10
C VAL A 39 9.12 22.40 -17.60
N ALA A 40 9.06 21.16 -18.12
CA ALA A 40 9.33 20.89 -19.53
C ALA A 40 8.34 21.57 -20.49
N ILE A 41 7.10 21.80 -20.04
CA ILE A 41 6.07 22.44 -20.85
C ILE A 41 5.90 23.93 -20.58
N SER A 42 6.72 24.56 -19.71
CA SER A 42 6.49 25.94 -19.27
C SER A 42 6.55 26.97 -20.40
N GLU A 43 7.34 26.69 -21.44
CA GLU A 43 7.47 27.53 -22.64
C GLU A 43 6.58 27.03 -23.79
N TRP A 44 5.85 25.93 -23.60
CA TRP A 44 4.96 25.39 -24.61
C TRP A 44 3.65 26.16 -24.60
N GLU A 45 3.50 27.06 -25.58
CA GLU A 45 2.31 27.88 -25.74
C GLU A 45 1.22 27.22 -26.61
N GLY A 46 -0.03 27.62 -26.38
CA GLY A 46 -1.19 27.28 -27.20
C GLY A 46 -2.00 26.06 -26.73
N ASP A 47 -3.11 25.80 -27.42
CA ASP A 47 -4.10 24.78 -27.02
C ASP A 47 -3.56 23.36 -26.87
N THR A 48 -2.46 23.05 -27.57
CA THR A 48 -1.84 21.74 -27.50
C THR A 48 -1.14 21.49 -26.15
N SER A 49 -0.52 22.51 -25.56
CA SER A 49 0.09 22.40 -24.23
C SER A 49 -0.97 22.23 -23.15
N VAL A 50 -2.09 22.96 -23.26
CA VAL A 50 -3.23 22.83 -22.34
C VAL A 50 -3.80 21.41 -22.37
N LYS A 51 -3.99 20.84 -23.58
CA LYS A 51 -4.48 19.47 -23.73
C LYS A 51 -3.49 18.45 -23.17
N MET A 52 -2.20 18.65 -23.41
CA MET A 52 -1.18 17.76 -22.86
C MET A 52 -1.10 17.85 -21.34
N LYS A 53 -1.16 19.05 -20.77
CA LYS A 53 -1.23 19.25 -19.31
C LYS A 53 -2.46 18.58 -18.72
N THR A 54 -3.62 18.74 -19.35
CA THR A 54 -4.85 18.07 -18.92
C THR A 54 -4.70 16.55 -18.94
N PHE A 55 -4.11 15.99 -19.99
CA PHE A 55 -3.84 14.55 -20.07
C PHE A 55 -2.89 14.08 -18.95
N MET A 56 -1.81 14.83 -18.69
CA MET A 56 -0.88 14.54 -17.60
C MET A 56 -1.59 14.58 -16.24
N ASP A 57 -2.27 15.69 -15.92
CA ASP A 57 -2.89 15.91 -14.61
C ASP A 57 -4.05 14.94 -14.33
N GLN A 58 -4.76 14.47 -15.37
CA GLN A 58 -5.90 13.56 -15.21
C GLN A 58 -5.50 12.10 -15.39
N ALA A 59 -5.16 11.70 -16.63
CA ALA A 59 -4.99 10.30 -16.96
C ALA A 59 -3.70 9.74 -16.35
N VAL A 60 -2.58 10.43 -16.57
CA VAL A 60 -1.28 9.95 -16.09
C VAL A 60 -1.23 10.01 -14.58
N MET A 61 -1.44 11.18 -13.99
CA MET A 61 -1.34 11.38 -12.54
C MET A 61 -2.46 10.71 -11.76
N GLY A 62 -3.64 10.54 -12.34
CA GLY A 62 -4.68 9.67 -11.78
C GLY A 62 -4.17 8.24 -11.63
N PHE A 63 -3.57 7.67 -12.67
CA PHE A 63 -3.07 6.31 -12.60
C PHE A 63 -1.80 6.17 -11.74
N VAL A 64 -0.73 6.91 -12.05
CA VAL A 64 0.59 6.70 -11.44
C VAL A 64 0.72 7.37 -10.06
N GLY A 65 0.01 8.47 -9.83
CA GLY A 65 0.05 9.22 -8.58
C GLY A 65 -1.03 8.81 -7.58
N THR A 66 -2.13 8.22 -8.04
CA THR A 66 -3.26 7.85 -7.18
C THR A 66 -3.52 6.35 -7.20
N ASP A 67 -3.90 5.76 -8.34
CA ASP A 67 -4.39 4.38 -8.40
C ASP A 67 -3.32 3.36 -8.00
N VAL A 68 -2.11 3.46 -8.56
CA VAL A 68 -1.00 2.53 -8.26
C VAL A 68 -0.60 2.61 -6.78
N PRO A 69 -0.29 3.79 -6.20
CA PRO A 69 -0.01 3.89 -4.77
C PRO A 69 -1.14 3.38 -3.87
N ASN A 70 -2.39 3.68 -4.22
CA ASN A 70 -3.54 3.25 -3.43
C ASN A 70 -3.69 1.73 -3.47
N LEU A 71 -3.52 1.10 -4.65
CA LEU A 71 -3.54 -0.36 -4.78
C LEU A 71 -2.45 -1.01 -3.94
N VAL A 72 -1.22 -0.49 -3.98
CA VAL A 72 -0.11 -1.01 -3.16
C VAL A 72 -0.41 -0.86 -1.66
N SER A 73 -0.89 0.31 -1.22
CA SER A 73 -1.29 0.50 0.18
C SER A 73 -2.48 -0.36 0.59
N GLY A 74 -3.39 -0.66 -0.34
CA GLY A 74 -4.51 -1.57 -0.12
C GLY A 74 -4.06 -2.99 0.22
N LEU A 75 -2.97 -3.47 -0.39
CA LEU A 75 -2.36 -4.76 -0.03
C LEU A 75 -1.85 -4.75 1.42
N ALA A 76 -1.23 -3.67 1.87
CA ALA A 76 -0.79 -3.51 3.25
C ALA A 76 -1.98 -3.52 4.22
N THR A 77 -3.08 -2.83 3.88
CA THR A 77 -4.32 -2.83 4.67
C THR A 77 -4.93 -4.21 4.80
N LEU A 78 -5.04 -4.97 3.70
CA LEU A 78 -5.57 -6.33 3.71
C LEU A 78 -4.68 -7.27 4.54
N LEU A 79 -3.35 -7.16 4.39
CA LEU A 79 -2.41 -7.95 5.17
C LEU A 79 -2.52 -7.63 6.66
N GLN A 80 -2.61 -6.35 7.04
CA GLN A 80 -2.79 -5.95 8.43
C GLN A 80 -4.11 -6.48 9.01
N ALA A 81 -5.21 -6.38 8.26
CA ALA A 81 -6.49 -6.93 8.70
C ALA A 81 -6.45 -8.45 8.90
N ASN A 82 -5.68 -9.17 8.07
CA ASN A 82 -5.47 -10.60 8.24
C ASN A 82 -4.62 -10.92 9.48
N ILE A 83 -3.56 -10.14 9.74
CA ILE A 83 -2.74 -10.26 10.96
C ILE A 83 -3.62 -10.13 12.20
N ASP A 84 -4.45 -9.08 12.26
CA ASP A 84 -5.31 -8.80 13.41
C ASP A 84 -6.33 -9.93 13.64
N GLN A 85 -6.89 -10.50 12.56
CA GLN A 85 -7.80 -11.64 12.64
C GLN A 85 -7.10 -12.90 13.16
N MET A 86 -5.88 -13.18 12.69
CA MET A 86 -5.09 -14.32 13.16
C MET A 86 -4.74 -14.19 14.65
N GLN A 87 -4.33 -13.00 15.10
CA GLN A 87 -4.04 -12.74 16.51
C GLN A 87 -5.27 -12.96 17.41
N LYS A 88 -6.45 -12.48 16.98
CA LYS A 88 -7.71 -12.69 17.72
C LYS A 88 -8.10 -14.17 17.79
N ALA A 89 -7.93 -14.91 16.69
CA ALA A 89 -8.21 -16.34 16.65
C ALA A 89 -7.26 -17.11 17.60
N ASP A 90 -5.97 -16.77 17.59
CA ASP A 90 -4.96 -17.38 18.46
C ASP A 90 -5.26 -17.11 19.95
N GLN A 91 -5.62 -15.87 20.29
CA GLN A 91 -6.04 -15.53 21.66
C GLN A 91 -7.28 -16.32 22.09
N THR A 92 -8.30 -16.40 21.23
CA THR A 92 -9.54 -17.16 21.51
C THR A 92 -9.23 -18.65 21.72
N LEU A 93 -8.36 -19.23 20.91
CA LEU A 93 -7.93 -20.62 21.09
C LEU A 93 -7.22 -20.79 22.42
N SER A 94 -6.27 -19.92 22.76
CA SER A 94 -5.55 -19.98 24.04
C SER A 94 -6.47 -19.86 25.26
N GLU A 95 -7.50 -19.01 25.19
CA GLU A 95 -8.46 -18.83 26.28
C GLU A 95 -9.41 -20.03 26.46
N ASN A 96 -9.66 -20.80 25.40
CA ASN A 96 -10.59 -21.93 25.40
C ASN A 96 -9.93 -23.32 25.51
N VAL A 97 -8.60 -23.41 25.63
CA VAL A 97 -7.93 -24.67 25.96
C VAL A 97 -8.13 -24.95 27.47
N PRO A 98 -8.76 -26.07 27.86
CA PRO A 98 -8.92 -26.42 29.28
C PRO A 98 -7.57 -26.57 29.97
N THR A 99 -7.32 -25.79 31.02
CA THR A 99 -6.09 -25.86 31.83
C THR A 99 -6.07 -27.04 32.80
N THR A 100 -7.17 -27.79 32.89
CA THR A 100 -7.28 -29.00 33.69
C THR A 100 -7.87 -30.13 32.87
N LEU A 101 -7.10 -31.21 32.72
CA LEU A 101 -7.64 -32.53 32.37
C LEU A 101 -8.39 -33.03 33.61
N SER A 102 -9.73 -33.01 33.58
CA SER A 102 -10.56 -33.76 34.51
C SER A 102 -10.46 -35.26 34.22
#